data_AF-M4VCU7-F1
#
_entry.id   AF-M4VCU7-F1
#
_cell.length_a   1.000
_cell.length_b   1.000
_cell.length_c   1.000
_cell.angle_alpha   90.00
_cell.angle_beta   90.00
_cell.angle_gamma   90.00
#
_symmetry.space_group_name_H-M   'P 1'
#
loop_
_entity.id
_entity.type
_entity.pdbx_description
1 polymer ?
#
loop_
_entity_poly.entity_id
_entity_poly.type
_entity_poly.pdbx_seq_one_letter_code
_entity_poly.pdbx_strand_id
1 'polypeptide(L)'
;MKTAIRFMLLTACALTLAGCVNRDQADATLAKGCAAGVAALLPEGTTLGDVRKSEFSASPEGPNTRHVAITAVTMAGYLEQEATYECIFEESFGFMNASHTASIYQVRVNDQIYGKSGNQIQGSFDDFVKLTDAIRKAMY
;
A
#
# COMPACT_ATOMS: atom_id res chain seq x y z
N MET A 1 -46.39 26.29 -13.52
CA MET A 1 -45.87 24.91 -13.65
C MET A 1 -44.59 24.76 -14.49
N LYS A 2 -43.83 25.83 -14.81
CA LYS A 2 -42.55 25.72 -15.57
C LYS A 2 -41.28 25.80 -14.70
N THR A 3 -41.41 26.19 -13.44
CA THR A 3 -40.30 26.44 -12.52
C THR A 3 -39.90 25.23 -11.67
N ALA A 4 -40.78 24.25 -11.48
CA ALA A 4 -40.49 23.05 -10.69
C ALA A 4 -39.56 22.05 -11.39
N ILE A 5 -39.55 22.04 -12.73
CA ILE A 5 -38.78 21.08 -13.54
C ILE A 5 -37.28 21.42 -13.58
N ARG A 6 -36.90 22.69 -13.37
CA ARG A 6 -35.49 23.11 -13.40
C ARG A 6 -34.70 22.76 -12.14
N PHE A 7 -35.36 22.60 -10.98
CA PHE A 7 -34.67 22.27 -9.74
C PHE A 7 -34.37 20.78 -9.59
N MET A 8 -35.15 19.90 -10.24
CA MET A 8 -34.98 18.45 -10.12
C MET A 8 -33.83 17.88 -10.97
N LEU A 9 -33.40 18.60 -12.01
CA LEU A 9 -32.30 18.17 -12.89
C LEU A 9 -30.90 18.47 -12.31
N LEU A 10 -30.79 19.45 -11.41
CA LEU A 10 -29.52 19.86 -10.79
C LEU A 10 -29.09 18.95 -9.63
N THR A 11 -30.03 18.23 -9.02
CA THR A 11 -29.74 17.34 -7.87
C THR A 11 -29.25 15.94 -8.31
N ALA A 12 -29.50 15.54 -9.56
CA ALA A 12 -29.11 14.22 -10.07
C ALA A 12 -27.61 14.11 -10.43
N CYS A 13 -26.92 15.23 -10.70
CA CYS A 13 -25.49 15.22 -11.02
C CYS A 13 -24.56 15.15 -9.80
N ALA A 14 -25.07 15.29 -8.57
CA ALA A 14 -24.26 15.25 -7.36
C ALA A 14 -23.98 13.82 -6.83
N LEU A 15 -24.67 12.81 -7.36
CA LEU A 15 -24.58 11.42 -6.87
C LEU A 15 -23.62 10.52 -7.67
N THR A 16 -23.00 11.03 -8.73
CA THR A 16 -22.09 10.22 -9.59
C THR A 16 -20.62 10.25 -9.18
N LEU A 17 -20.24 10.94 -8.09
CA LEU A 17 -18.84 11.01 -7.64
C LEU A 17 -18.49 10.11 -6.43
N ALA A 18 -19.45 9.35 -5.89
CA ALA A 18 -19.25 8.58 -4.66
C ALA A 18 -18.70 7.15 -4.84
N GLY A 19 -18.29 6.74 -6.06
CA GLY A 19 -17.97 5.34 -6.38
C GLY A 19 -16.59 5.04 -6.95
N CYS A 20 -15.74 6.05 -7.20
CA CYS A 20 -14.37 5.81 -7.67
C CYS A 20 -13.47 5.72 -6.45
N VAL A 21 -12.74 4.60 -6.28
CA VAL A 21 -11.63 4.57 -5.33
C VAL A 21 -10.65 5.65 -5.77
N ASN A 22 -10.54 6.72 -4.98
CA ASN A 22 -9.59 7.78 -5.26
C ASN A 22 -8.17 7.25 -5.04
N ARG A 23 -7.20 7.71 -5.83
CA ARG A 23 -5.80 7.30 -5.74
C ARG A 23 -5.24 7.47 -4.32
N ASP A 24 -5.65 8.50 -3.60
CA ASP A 24 -5.23 8.74 -2.22
C ASP A 24 -5.66 7.60 -1.26
N GLN A 25 -6.84 6.99 -1.50
CA GLN A 25 -7.31 5.87 -0.70
C GLN A 25 -6.54 4.58 -1.01
N ALA A 26 -6.24 4.35 -2.29
CA ALA A 26 -5.37 3.26 -2.71
C ALA A 26 -3.97 3.42 -2.09
N ASP A 27 -3.36 4.60 -2.21
CA ASP A 27 -2.03 4.91 -1.69
C ASP A 27 -1.97 4.78 -0.16
N ALA A 28 -3.00 5.23 0.58
CA ALA A 28 -3.09 5.00 2.03
C ALA A 28 -3.17 3.51 2.40
N THR A 29 -3.86 2.69 1.59
CA THR A 29 -3.94 1.24 1.79
C THR A 29 -2.60 0.57 1.52
N LEU A 30 -1.89 1.01 0.48
CA LEU A 30 -0.54 0.53 0.18
C LEU A 30 0.48 0.89 1.27
N ALA A 31 0.43 2.11 1.82
CA ALA A 31 1.31 2.50 2.92
C ALA A 31 1.08 1.64 4.18
N LYS A 32 -0.19 1.35 4.51
CA LYS A 32 -0.54 0.43 5.60
C LYS A 32 -0.02 -0.99 5.34
N GLY A 33 -0.22 -1.49 4.11
CA GLY A 33 0.34 -2.77 3.68
C GLY A 33 1.86 -2.80 3.83
N CYS A 34 2.55 -1.76 3.35
CA CYS A 34 4.01 -1.68 3.44
C CYS A 34 4.49 -1.69 4.88
N ALA A 35 3.87 -0.89 5.76
CA ALA A 35 4.20 -0.85 7.17
C ALA A 35 4.00 -2.22 7.85
N ALA A 36 2.89 -2.91 7.57
CA ALA A 36 2.66 -4.25 8.10
C ALA A 36 3.66 -5.29 7.58
N GLY A 37 4.04 -5.20 6.31
CA GLY A 37 5.06 -6.06 5.71
C GLY A 37 6.44 -5.86 6.33
N VAL A 38 6.84 -4.60 6.53
CA VAL A 38 8.10 -4.26 7.21
C VAL A 38 8.06 -4.77 8.65
N ALA A 39 6.98 -4.50 9.40
CA ALA A 39 6.85 -4.94 10.78
C ALA A 39 6.94 -6.47 10.95
N ALA A 40 6.47 -7.23 9.95
CA ALA A 40 6.56 -8.70 9.96
C ALA A 40 7.97 -9.24 9.67
N LEU A 41 8.84 -8.43 9.08
CA LEU A 41 10.20 -8.80 8.67
C LEU A 41 11.29 -8.16 9.54
N LEU A 42 10.92 -7.28 10.47
CA LEU A 42 11.88 -6.72 11.42
C LEU A 42 12.45 -7.83 12.33
N PRO A 43 13.73 -7.72 12.71
CA PRO A 43 14.37 -8.69 13.59
C PRO A 43 13.71 -8.67 14.98
N GLU A 44 13.79 -9.80 15.69
CA GLU A 44 13.23 -9.93 17.03
C GLU A 44 13.76 -8.83 17.97
N GLY A 45 12.86 -8.28 18.80
CA GLY A 45 13.17 -7.16 19.69
C GLY A 45 13.16 -5.78 19.02
N THR A 46 12.90 -5.71 17.71
CA THR A 46 12.64 -4.45 17.00
C THR A 46 11.15 -4.30 16.70
N THR A 47 10.60 -3.11 16.91
CA THR A 47 9.21 -2.80 16.57
C THR A 47 9.13 -1.62 15.62
N LEU A 48 8.19 -1.69 14.69
CA LEU A 48 7.84 -0.56 13.83
C LEU A 48 6.89 0.37 14.61
N GLY A 49 7.32 1.61 14.81
CA GLY A 49 6.52 2.69 15.39
C GLY A 49 5.76 3.47 14.33
N ASP A 50 5.66 4.78 14.52
CA ASP A 50 4.88 5.65 13.63
C ASP A 50 5.52 5.80 12.25
N VAL A 51 4.68 5.66 11.21
CA VAL A 51 5.02 6.07 9.84
C VAL A 51 4.92 7.60 9.76
N ARG A 52 6.05 8.27 9.58
CA ARG A 52 6.16 9.74 9.50
C ARG A 52 5.84 10.27 8.11
N LYS A 53 6.23 9.53 7.08
CA LYS A 53 6.12 9.94 5.69
C LYS A 53 5.86 8.73 4.80
N SER A 54 5.09 8.93 3.74
CA SER A 54 4.88 7.96 2.67
C SER A 54 5.01 8.67 1.32
N GLU A 55 5.84 8.13 0.45
CA GLU A 55 6.04 8.60 -0.93
C GLU A 55 5.64 7.50 -1.90
N PHE A 56 5.03 7.91 -3.02
CA PHE A 56 4.49 6.97 -4.00
C PHE A 56 4.98 7.35 -5.39
N SER A 57 5.55 6.38 -6.10
CA SER A 57 6.09 6.59 -7.44
C SER A 57 5.78 5.42 -8.37
N ALA A 58 5.95 5.60 -9.67
CA ALA A 58 5.96 4.46 -10.58
C ALA A 58 7.14 3.54 -10.22
N SER A 59 6.94 2.24 -10.32
CA SER A 59 7.98 1.24 -10.06
C SER A 59 8.69 0.87 -11.38
N PRO A 60 10.02 0.62 -11.35
CA PRO A 60 10.74 0.13 -12.52
C PRO A 60 10.37 -1.32 -12.90
N GLU A 61 9.74 -2.08 -11.99
CA GLU A 61 9.37 -3.49 -12.20
C GLU A 61 8.24 -3.68 -13.23
N GLY A 62 7.48 -2.63 -13.57
CA GLY A 62 6.49 -2.69 -14.64
C GLY A 62 5.31 -1.71 -14.50
N PRO A 63 4.47 -1.59 -15.54
CA PRO A 63 3.41 -0.58 -15.64
C PRO A 63 2.27 -0.74 -14.62
N ASN A 64 2.08 -1.96 -14.10
CA ASN A 64 1.07 -2.27 -13.08
C ASN A 64 1.67 -2.35 -11.68
N THR A 65 2.89 -1.83 -11.48
CA THR A 65 3.53 -1.84 -10.18
C THR A 65 3.73 -0.43 -9.63
N ARG A 66 3.61 -0.31 -8.32
CA ARG A 66 3.67 0.96 -7.59
C ARG A 66 4.74 0.85 -6.52
N HIS A 67 5.66 1.80 -6.54
CA HIS A 67 6.68 1.93 -5.53
C HIS A 67 6.17 2.79 -4.38
N VAL A 68 6.41 2.32 -3.16
CA VAL A 68 5.97 2.94 -1.91
C VAL A 68 7.19 3.02 -1.00
N ALA A 69 7.65 4.24 -0.71
CA ALA A 69 8.67 4.47 0.28
C ALA A 69 8.01 5.00 1.56
N ILE A 70 8.16 4.29 2.67
CA ILE A 70 7.70 4.76 3.98
C ILE A 70 8.89 5.12 4.85
N THR A 71 8.86 6.29 5.47
CA THR A 71 9.81 6.66 6.53
C THR A 71 9.11 6.44 7.86
N ALA A 72 9.66 5.56 8.68
CA ALA A 72 9.07 5.16 9.95
C ALA A 72 10.10 5.15 11.07
N VAL A 73 9.64 5.38 12.29
CA VAL A 73 10.46 5.22 13.49
C VAL A 73 10.47 3.74 13.86
N THR A 74 11.64 3.17 14.08
CA THR A 74 11.81 1.83 14.66
C THR A 74 12.37 1.93 16.05
N MET A 75 11.92 1.04 16.93
CA MET A 75 12.41 0.94 18.30
C MET A 75 13.12 -0.40 18.50
N ALA A 76 14.40 -0.33 18.83
CA ALA A 76 15.20 -1.48 19.27
C ALA A 76 15.54 -1.29 20.75
N GLY A 77 14.71 -1.85 21.64
CA GLY A 77 14.75 -1.55 23.07
C GLY A 77 14.32 -0.09 23.34
N TYR A 78 15.26 0.76 23.78
CA TYR A 78 15.02 2.18 24.07
C TYR A 78 15.60 3.14 23.01
N LEU A 79 16.16 2.59 21.93
CA LEU A 79 16.73 3.39 20.84
C LEU A 79 15.69 3.58 19.74
N GLU A 80 15.35 4.83 19.47
CA GLU A 80 14.54 5.24 18.32
C GLU A 80 15.46 5.51 17.13
N GLN A 81 15.16 4.88 16.00
CA GLN A 81 15.86 5.11 14.73
C GLN A 81 14.85 5.35 13.62
N GLU A 82 15.02 6.45 12.90
CA GLU A 82 14.23 6.73 11.71
C GLU A 82 14.87 6.02 10.51
N ALA A 83 14.08 5.20 9.82
CA ALA A 83 14.52 4.46 8.66
C ALA A 83 13.48 4.55 7.55
N THR A 84 13.97 4.52 6.30
CA THR A 84 13.11 4.46 5.12
C THR A 84 13.08 3.04 4.59
N TYR A 85 11.88 2.53 4.37
CA TYR A 85 11.61 1.21 3.83
C TYR A 85 10.91 1.33 2.49
N GLU A 86 11.24 0.43 1.57
CA GLU A 86 10.70 0.45 0.21
C GLU A 86 9.87 -0.81 -0.05
N CYS A 87 8.68 -0.62 -0.58
CA CYS A 87 7.78 -1.68 -1.01
C CYS A 87 7.36 -1.46 -2.46
N ILE A 88 7.18 -2.56 -3.17
CA ILE A 88 6.62 -2.59 -4.52
C ILE A 88 5.36 -3.44 -4.47
N PHE A 89 4.26 -2.88 -4.92
CA PHE A 89 2.99 -3.57 -5.04
C PHE A 89 2.62 -3.73 -6.50
N GLU A 90 2.09 -4.89 -6.85
CA GLU A 90 1.35 -5.07 -8.11
C GLU A 90 -0.10 -4.68 -7.86
N GLU A 91 -0.57 -3.68 -8.60
CA GLU A 91 -1.92 -3.10 -8.46
C GLU A 91 -2.81 -3.49 -9.62
N SER A 92 -4.10 -3.66 -9.32
CA SER A 92 -5.15 -3.80 -10.33
C SER A 92 -6.36 -2.95 -9.96
N PHE A 93 -6.83 -2.15 -10.90
CA PHE A 93 -8.07 -1.40 -10.78
C PHE A 93 -9.17 -2.09 -11.58
N GLY A 94 -10.32 -2.28 -10.95
CA GLY A 94 -11.50 -2.86 -11.60
C GLY A 94 -12.14 -1.91 -12.60
N PHE A 95 -13.18 -2.40 -13.30
CA PHE A 95 -13.92 -1.62 -14.28
C PHE A 95 -14.39 -0.27 -13.68
N MET A 96 -14.07 0.83 -14.36
CA MET A 96 -14.36 2.21 -13.92
C MET A 96 -13.77 2.60 -12.54
N ASN A 97 -12.65 1.99 -12.10
CA ASN A 97 -12.05 2.22 -10.78
C ASN A 97 -12.99 1.91 -9.60
N ALA A 98 -13.99 1.05 -9.83
CA ALA A 98 -14.95 0.64 -8.81
C ALA A 98 -14.35 -0.28 -7.74
N SER A 99 -13.18 -0.88 -8.03
CA SER A 99 -12.42 -1.66 -7.07
C SER A 99 -10.92 -1.40 -7.24
N HIS A 100 -10.17 -1.49 -6.15
CA HIS A 100 -8.72 -1.50 -6.13
C HIS A 100 -8.27 -2.76 -5.41
N THR A 101 -7.39 -3.53 -6.04
CA THR A 101 -6.70 -4.63 -5.40
C THR A 101 -5.20 -4.40 -5.55
N ALA A 102 -4.44 -4.79 -4.54
CA ALA A 102 -3.00 -4.80 -4.63
C ALA A 102 -2.45 -6.02 -3.90
N SER A 103 -1.33 -6.52 -4.41
CA SER A 103 -0.59 -7.62 -3.83
C SER A 103 0.88 -7.25 -3.74
N ILE A 104 1.56 -7.77 -2.72
CA ILE A 104 2.97 -7.45 -2.55
C ILE A 104 3.80 -8.09 -3.66
N TYR A 105 4.57 -7.26 -4.36
CA TYR A 105 5.58 -7.73 -5.28
C TYR A 105 6.89 -7.93 -4.52
N GLN A 106 7.37 -6.88 -3.84
CA GLN A 106 8.66 -6.88 -3.17
C GLN A 106 8.67 -5.96 -1.94
N VAL A 107 9.38 -6.33 -0.87
CA VAL A 107 9.71 -5.45 0.26
C VAL A 107 11.22 -5.43 0.46
N ARG A 108 11.79 -4.25 0.64
CA ARG A 108 13.18 -4.06 1.03
C ARG A 108 13.24 -3.57 2.47
N VAL A 109 13.87 -4.38 3.33
CA VAL A 109 14.14 -4.05 4.73
C VAL A 109 15.65 -4.08 4.92
N ASN A 110 16.25 -2.92 5.22
CA ASN A 110 17.70 -2.74 5.23
C ASN A 110 18.32 -3.18 3.87
N ASP A 111 19.35 -4.02 3.89
CA ASP A 111 20.01 -4.56 2.70
C ASP A 111 19.35 -5.83 2.15
N GLN A 112 18.23 -6.27 2.71
CA GLN A 112 17.55 -7.51 2.34
C GLN A 112 16.29 -7.25 1.52
N ILE A 113 16.11 -8.05 0.48
CA ILE A 113 14.96 -8.03 -0.41
C ILE A 113 14.14 -9.29 -0.18
N TYR A 114 12.84 -9.11 0.04
CA TYR A 114 11.86 -10.19 0.23
C TYR A 114 10.76 -10.06 -0.82
N GLY A 115 10.22 -11.19 -1.28
CA GLY A 115 9.14 -11.20 -2.26
C GLY A 115 9.61 -11.73 -3.62
N LYS A 116 9.16 -11.14 -4.70
CA LYS A 116 9.50 -11.50 -6.08
C LYS A 116 10.49 -10.49 -6.65
N SER A 117 11.46 -10.99 -7.40
CA SER A 117 12.28 -10.19 -8.30
C SER A 117 12.37 -10.94 -9.62
N GLY A 118 11.72 -10.42 -10.67
CA GLY A 118 11.48 -11.15 -11.90
C GLY A 118 10.69 -12.44 -11.66
N ASN A 119 11.27 -13.59 -12.02
CA ASN A 119 10.66 -14.92 -11.89
C ASN A 119 11.13 -15.70 -10.64
N GLN A 120 11.87 -15.06 -9.72
CA GLN A 120 12.42 -15.72 -8.54
C GLN A 120 11.83 -15.14 -7.25
N ILE A 121 11.57 -16.01 -6.28
CA ILE A 121 11.25 -15.61 -4.90
C ILE A 121 12.56 -15.36 -4.17
N GLN A 122 12.69 -14.19 -3.58
CA GLN A 122 13.80 -13.77 -2.74
C GLN A 122 13.40 -13.94 -1.27
N GLY A 123 14.29 -14.58 -0.50
CA GLY A 123 14.05 -14.96 0.90
C GLY A 123 13.55 -16.39 1.08
N SER A 124 13.18 -16.76 2.30
CA SER A 124 12.61 -18.08 2.59
C SER A 124 11.11 -18.12 2.24
N PHE A 125 10.59 -19.32 1.95
CA PHE A 125 9.15 -19.49 1.71
C PHE A 125 8.32 -19.08 2.93
N ASP A 126 8.81 -19.37 4.14
CA ASP A 126 8.12 -19.01 5.38
C ASP A 126 8.03 -17.50 5.56
N ASP A 127 9.10 -16.76 5.22
CA ASP A 127 9.09 -15.29 5.25
C ASP A 127 8.13 -14.73 4.22
N PHE A 128 8.09 -15.32 3.03
CA PHE A 128 7.14 -14.94 1.98
C PHE A 128 5.68 -15.12 2.43
N VAL A 129 5.36 -16.21 3.11
CA VAL A 129 4.02 -16.47 3.65
C VAL A 129 3.68 -15.48 4.76
N LYS A 130 4.59 -15.28 5.74
CA LYS A 130 4.40 -14.30 6.82
C LYS A 130 4.17 -12.90 6.28
N LEU A 131 5.00 -12.49 5.31
CA LEU A 131 4.90 -11.20 4.63
C LEU A 131 3.53 -11.04 3.97
N THR A 132 3.12 -12.01 3.16
CA THR A 132 1.86 -11.96 2.41
C THR A 132 0.66 -11.91 3.37
N ASP A 133 0.69 -12.68 4.46
CA ASP A 133 -0.38 -12.71 5.44
C ASP A 133 -0.49 -11.43 6.26
N ALA A 134 0.65 -10.84 6.67
CA ALA A 134 0.68 -9.57 7.39
C ALA A 134 0.11 -8.44 6.53
N ILE A 135 0.53 -8.37 5.27
CA ILE A 135 0.06 -7.36 4.31
C ILE A 135 -1.43 -7.54 4.03
N ARG A 136 -1.89 -8.77 3.75
CA ARG A 136 -3.31 -9.04 3.49
C ARG A 136 -4.19 -8.59 4.65
N LYS A 137 -3.81 -8.90 5.90
CA LYS A 137 -4.54 -8.48 7.11
C LYS A 137 -4.54 -6.97 7.34
N ALA A 138 -3.54 -6.25 6.84
CA ALA A 138 -3.46 -4.80 7.00
C ALA A 138 -4.27 -4.04 5.95
N MET A 139 -4.52 -4.66 4.79
CA MET A 139 -5.22 -4.06 3.66
C MET A 139 -6.72 -4.36 3.63
N TYR A 140 -7.18 -5.44 4.30
CA TYR A 140 -8.57 -5.90 4.35
C TYR A 140 -9.02 -6.09 5.78
#